data_AF-A0A3N4IWC6-F1
#
_entry.id   AF-A0A3N4IWC6-F1
#
_cell.length_a   1.000
_cell.length_b   1.000
_cell.length_c   1.000
_cell.angle_alpha   90.00
_cell.angle_beta   90.00
_cell.angle_gamma   90.00
#
_symmetry.space_group_name_H-M   'P 1'
#
loop_
_entity.id
_entity.type
_entity.pdbx_description
1 polymer ?
#
loop_
_entity_poly.entity_id
_entity_poly.type
_entity_poly.pdbx_seq_one_letter_code
_entity_poly.pdbx_strand_id
1 'polypeptide(L)'
;IVKIMPGAVHEVATSEFGRILWEKSAAMGLRRNLGDMGGTRYQGIASSKEADSAFKPLSRPHRADWPTLVIESGVSEKLPRLRADARWWLENSSGDVNIVLLFSILAAAQTIHLEKWEIMSVPNLQVTRLHPHPFVMTPTQTDQVDIVQPIAAGGALTLDFAKIFLRQPVQGGLEGNIIFTTLDLEEWAHDVW
;
A
#
# COMPACT_ATOMS: atom_id res chain seq x y z
N ILE A 1 -14.61 -15.75 -4.38
CA ILE A 1 -14.58 -14.41 -5.00
C ILE A 1 -13.95 -14.61 -6.37
N VAL A 2 -14.65 -14.27 -7.45
CA VAL A 2 -14.10 -14.37 -8.81
C VAL A 2 -13.27 -13.11 -9.02
N LYS A 3 -11.94 -13.25 -9.10
CA LYS A 3 -11.05 -12.19 -9.60
C LYS A 3 -11.38 -12.04 -11.08
N ILE A 4 -12.10 -10.97 -11.46
CA ILE A 4 -12.21 -10.62 -12.88
C ILE A 4 -10.76 -10.43 -13.34
N MET A 5 -10.36 -11.14 -14.39
CA MET A 5 -8.99 -11.09 -14.90
C MET A 5 -8.55 -9.64 -15.02
N PRO A 6 -7.41 -9.25 -14.43
CA PRO A 6 -6.94 -7.88 -14.48
C PRO A 6 -6.74 -7.47 -15.95
N GLY A 7 -7.41 -6.40 -16.36
CA GLY A 7 -7.18 -5.79 -17.66
C GLY A 7 -5.84 -5.03 -17.66
N ALA A 8 -5.35 -4.65 -18.85
CA ALA A 8 -4.07 -3.95 -18.99
C ALA A 8 -3.90 -2.74 -18.04
N VAL A 9 -4.95 -1.94 -17.87
CA VAL A 9 -4.98 -0.80 -16.93
C VAL A 9 -4.64 -1.21 -15.49
N HIS A 10 -5.15 -2.35 -15.02
CA HIS A 10 -4.90 -2.83 -13.66
C HIS A 10 -3.43 -3.23 -13.51
N GLU A 11 -2.92 -4.04 -14.44
CA GLU A 11 -1.54 -4.53 -14.42
C GLU A 11 -0.52 -3.39 -14.56
N VAL A 12 -0.78 -2.43 -15.45
CA VAL A 12 0.09 -1.27 -15.64
C VAL A 12 0.08 -0.40 -14.38
N ALA A 13 -1.08 -0.16 -13.75
CA ALA A 13 -1.16 0.64 -12.54
C ALA A 13 -0.32 0.07 -11.39
N THR A 14 -0.36 -1.24 -11.17
CA THR A 14 0.40 -1.87 -10.08
C THR A 14 1.89 -1.99 -10.42
N SER A 15 2.23 -2.40 -11.65
CA SER A 15 3.61 -2.59 -12.07
C SER A 15 4.39 -1.28 -12.19
N GLU A 16 3.82 -0.23 -12.78
CA GLU A 16 4.50 1.07 -12.93
C GLU A 16 4.68 1.77 -11.59
N PHE A 17 3.69 1.69 -10.70
CA PHE A 17 3.86 2.20 -9.33
C PHE A 17 5.01 1.46 -8.62
N GLY A 18 5.05 0.13 -8.76
CA GLY A 18 6.14 -0.71 -8.25
C GLY A 18 7.51 -0.35 -8.82
N ARG A 19 7.59 -0.01 -10.11
CA ARG A 19 8.83 0.47 -10.74
C ARG A 19 9.30 1.78 -10.12
N ILE A 20 8.43 2.77 -9.98
CA ILE A 20 8.77 4.07 -9.36
C ILE A 20 9.23 3.87 -7.91
N LEU A 21 8.53 3.02 -7.14
CA LEU A 21 8.92 2.63 -5.79
C LEU A 21 10.34 2.06 -5.75
N TRP A 22 10.65 1.16 -6.68
CA TRP A 22 11.96 0.53 -6.78
C TRP A 22 13.06 1.52 -7.17
N GLU A 23 12.80 2.43 -8.12
CA GLU A 23 13.75 3.47 -8.54
C GLU A 23 14.09 4.42 -7.40
N LYS A 24 13.07 4.89 -6.67
CA LYS A 24 13.26 5.74 -5.48
C LYS A 24 14.05 4.99 -4.39
N SER A 25 13.76 3.71 -4.19
CA SER A 25 14.55 2.87 -3.27
C SER A 25 16.00 2.71 -3.73
N ALA A 26 16.23 2.49 -5.03
CA ALA A 26 17.57 2.36 -5.60
C ALA A 26 18.38 3.66 -5.48
N ALA A 27 17.75 4.83 -5.65
CA ALA A 27 18.37 6.13 -5.46
C ALA A 27 18.89 6.36 -4.03
N MET A 28 18.28 5.69 -3.03
CA MET A 28 18.76 5.69 -1.64
C MET A 28 19.84 4.63 -1.36
N GLY A 29 20.31 3.90 -2.38
CA GLY A 29 21.27 2.80 -2.23
C GLY A 29 20.62 1.47 -1.80
N LEU A 30 19.29 1.36 -1.86
CA LEU A 30 18.51 0.22 -1.35
C LEU A 30 18.00 -0.71 -2.45
N ARG A 31 18.67 -0.73 -3.59
CA ARG A 31 18.28 -1.49 -4.80
C ARG A 31 18.00 -2.98 -4.54
N ARG A 32 18.68 -3.59 -3.57
CA ARG A 32 18.53 -5.01 -3.20
C ARG A 32 17.84 -5.22 -1.85
N ASN A 33 17.34 -4.14 -1.24
CA ASN A 33 16.79 -4.15 0.10
C ASN A 33 15.27 -4.17 0.13
N LEU A 34 14.62 -3.99 -1.03
CA LEU A 34 13.18 -4.13 -1.23
C LEU A 34 12.95 -5.20 -2.30
N GLY A 35 12.44 -6.35 -1.89
CA GLY A 35 12.09 -7.46 -2.77
C GLY A 35 10.65 -7.36 -3.25
N ASP A 36 10.47 -7.50 -4.55
CA ASP A 36 9.16 -7.62 -5.19
C ASP A 36 8.63 -9.06 -5.03
N MET A 37 7.42 -9.18 -4.49
CA MET A 37 6.70 -10.42 -4.24
C MET A 37 5.54 -10.62 -5.22
N GLY A 38 5.26 -9.66 -6.10
CA GLY A 38 4.14 -9.68 -7.03
C GLY A 38 2.82 -10.07 -6.37
N GLY A 39 2.00 -10.85 -7.08
CA GLY A 39 0.71 -11.34 -6.60
C GLY A 39 0.76 -12.57 -5.67
N THR A 40 1.77 -12.67 -4.80
CA THR A 40 1.92 -13.81 -3.88
C THR A 40 0.68 -13.97 -2.98
N ARG A 41 0.28 -15.23 -2.74
CA ARG A 41 -0.80 -15.60 -1.81
C ARG A 41 -0.29 -15.72 -0.38
N TYR A 42 -1.01 -15.13 0.57
CA TYR A 42 -0.70 -15.20 2.00
C TYR A 42 -1.86 -15.80 2.78
N GLN A 43 -1.53 -16.60 3.80
CA GLN A 43 -2.48 -17.32 4.63
C GLN A 43 -2.71 -16.56 5.94
N GLY A 44 -3.89 -15.96 6.09
CA GLY A 44 -4.36 -15.35 7.32
C GLY A 44 -5.01 -16.35 8.27
N ILE A 45 -5.71 -15.84 9.29
CA ILE A 45 -6.28 -16.64 10.40
C ILE A 45 -7.34 -17.62 9.90
N ALA A 46 -8.31 -17.14 9.13
CA ALA A 46 -9.46 -17.92 8.67
C ALA A 46 -9.60 -17.99 7.14
N SER A 47 -8.76 -17.26 6.41
CA SER A 47 -8.80 -17.17 4.95
C SER A 47 -7.41 -16.84 4.41
N SER A 48 -7.25 -16.88 3.09
CA SER A 48 -6.05 -16.42 2.39
C SER A 48 -6.41 -15.43 1.30
N LYS A 49 -5.46 -14.56 0.96
CA LYS A 49 -5.61 -13.54 -0.07
C LYS A 49 -4.34 -13.45 -0.91
N GLU A 50 -4.52 -13.18 -2.19
CA GLU A 50 -3.46 -12.86 -3.14
C GLU A 50 -3.37 -11.35 -3.28
N ALA A 51 -2.16 -10.81 -3.17
CA ALA A 51 -1.91 -9.40 -3.46
C ALA A 51 -2.07 -9.14 -4.97
N ASP A 52 -2.24 -7.88 -5.35
CA ASP A 52 -1.98 -7.48 -6.73
C ASP A 52 -0.50 -7.11 -6.92
N SER A 53 0.11 -6.47 -5.90
CA SER A 53 1.56 -6.35 -5.77
C SER A 53 1.95 -6.26 -4.30
N ALA A 54 3.13 -6.77 -3.96
CA ALA A 54 3.59 -6.81 -2.58
C ALA A 54 5.11 -6.64 -2.52
N PHE A 55 5.59 -5.94 -1.50
CA PHE A 55 7.02 -5.64 -1.33
C PHE A 55 7.46 -5.97 0.09
N LYS A 56 8.61 -6.63 0.20
CA LYS A 56 9.18 -7.00 1.51
C LYS A 56 10.62 -6.51 1.65
N PRO A 57 11.05 -6.13 2.85
CA PRO A 57 12.43 -5.76 3.06
C PRO A 57 13.34 -6.99 3.12
N LEU A 58 14.61 -6.80 2.82
CA LEU A 58 15.63 -7.87 2.90
C LEU A 58 15.79 -8.47 4.30
N SER A 59 15.40 -7.72 5.34
CA SER A 59 15.36 -8.22 6.73
C SER A 59 14.33 -9.34 6.96
N ARG A 60 13.46 -9.62 5.98
CA ARG A 60 12.55 -10.78 5.93
C ARG A 60 13.09 -11.84 4.94
N PRO A 61 13.97 -12.75 5.40
CA PRO A 61 14.76 -13.60 4.51
C PRO A 61 13.96 -14.76 3.88
N HIS A 62 12.84 -15.17 4.48
CA HIS A 62 12.09 -16.32 3.99
C HIS A 62 11.12 -15.93 2.89
N ARG A 63 10.96 -16.79 1.88
CA ARG A 63 10.05 -16.55 0.75
C ARG A 63 8.60 -16.35 1.21
N ALA A 64 8.19 -17.05 2.27
CA ALA A 64 6.85 -17.00 2.83
C ALA A 64 6.64 -15.87 3.85
N ASP A 65 7.67 -15.08 4.18
CA ASP A 65 7.50 -13.94 5.08
C ASP A 65 6.54 -12.93 4.45
N TRP A 66 5.61 -12.41 5.25
CA TRP A 66 4.67 -11.38 4.84
C TRP A 66 5.39 -10.12 4.35
N PRO A 67 4.80 -9.37 3.40
CA PRO A 67 5.33 -8.10 2.93
C PRO A 67 5.09 -7.02 3.99
N THR A 68 5.80 -5.89 3.88
CA THR A 68 5.51 -4.70 4.68
C THR A 68 4.62 -3.70 3.96
N LEU A 69 4.60 -3.77 2.62
CA LEU A 69 3.78 -2.95 1.74
C LEU A 69 2.99 -3.84 0.78
N VAL A 70 1.69 -3.61 0.70
CA VAL A 70 0.78 -4.28 -0.24
C VAL A 70 0.05 -3.23 -1.08
N ILE A 71 -0.17 -3.56 -2.35
CA ILE A 71 -1.00 -2.80 -3.29
C ILE A 71 -2.18 -3.69 -3.70
N GLU A 72 -3.38 -3.12 -3.62
CA GLU A 72 -4.61 -3.69 -4.19
C GLU A 72 -5.20 -2.68 -5.17
N SER A 73 -5.56 -3.14 -6.36
CA SER A 73 -6.09 -2.29 -7.42
C SER A 73 -7.42 -2.84 -7.90
N GLY A 74 -8.39 -1.95 -8.09
CA GLY A 74 -9.73 -2.32 -8.54
C GLY A 74 -10.19 -1.40 -9.67
N VAL A 75 -10.37 -1.95 -10.87
CA VAL A 75 -10.90 -1.21 -12.02
C VAL A 75 -12.42 -1.34 -12.04
N SER A 76 -13.12 -0.21 -11.90
CA SER A 76 -14.58 -0.15 -11.73
C SER A 76 -15.10 -0.94 -10.53
N GLU A 77 -14.21 -1.31 -9.60
CA GLU A 77 -14.57 -1.96 -8.36
C GLU A 77 -15.11 -0.93 -7.35
N LYS A 78 -16.01 -1.38 -6.48
CA LYS A 78 -16.55 -0.55 -5.41
C LYS A 78 -15.47 -0.33 -4.35
N LEU A 79 -15.11 0.93 -4.09
CA LEU A 79 -14.17 1.32 -3.04
C LEU A 79 -14.37 0.63 -1.67
N PRO A 80 -15.61 0.40 -1.17
CA PRO A 80 -15.81 -0.37 0.06
C PRO A 80 -15.23 -1.79 0.05
N ARG A 81 -15.12 -2.44 -1.12
CA ARG A 81 -14.48 -3.77 -1.25
C ARG A 81 -12.97 -3.67 -1.11
N LEU A 82 -12.33 -2.74 -1.81
CA LEU A 82 -10.90 -2.45 -1.65
C LEU A 82 -10.55 -2.07 -0.20
N ARG A 83 -11.41 -1.29 0.47
CA ARG A 83 -11.23 -0.98 1.90
C ARG A 83 -11.40 -2.20 2.81
N ALA A 84 -12.19 -3.21 2.40
CA ALA A 84 -12.24 -4.48 3.12
C ALA A 84 -10.95 -5.29 2.91
N ASP A 85 -10.35 -5.20 1.72
CA ASP A 85 -9.05 -5.80 1.42
C ASP A 85 -7.93 -5.19 2.25
N ALA A 86 -7.86 -3.86 2.38
CA ALA A 86 -6.90 -3.18 3.26
C ALA A 86 -7.02 -3.64 4.71
N ARG A 87 -8.25 -3.73 5.24
CA ARG A 87 -8.50 -4.26 6.58
C ARG A 87 -8.02 -5.70 6.71
N TRP A 88 -8.32 -6.54 5.72
CA TRP A 88 -7.91 -7.93 5.72
C TRP A 88 -6.39 -8.06 5.87
N TRP A 89 -5.61 -7.33 5.07
CA TRP A 89 -4.14 -7.36 5.13
C TRP A 89 -3.59 -6.90 6.47
N LEU A 90 -4.12 -5.80 7.01
CA LEU A 90 -3.65 -5.21 8.26
C LEU A 90 -4.04 -6.05 9.49
N GLU A 91 -5.22 -6.69 9.46
CA GLU A 91 -5.73 -7.49 10.59
C GLU A 91 -5.22 -8.94 10.58
N ASN A 92 -4.94 -9.52 9.42
CA ASN A 92 -4.58 -10.95 9.29
C ASN A 92 -3.07 -11.22 9.18
N SER A 93 -2.25 -10.17 9.06
CA SER A 93 -0.79 -10.31 8.96
C SER A 93 -0.09 -10.30 10.32
N SER A 94 -0.83 -10.26 11.44
CA SER A 94 -0.25 -10.16 12.79
C SER A 94 0.73 -9.00 12.97
N GLY A 95 0.49 -7.89 12.26
CA GLY A 95 1.34 -6.70 12.29
C GLY A 95 2.53 -6.73 11.33
N ASP A 96 2.62 -7.73 10.44
CA ASP A 96 3.71 -7.79 9.47
C ASP A 96 3.54 -6.83 8.29
N VAL A 97 2.30 -6.62 7.84
CA VAL A 97 1.95 -5.61 6.84
C VAL A 97 1.75 -4.28 7.53
N ASN A 98 2.53 -3.27 7.12
CA ASN A 98 2.52 -1.95 7.75
C ASN A 98 1.75 -0.91 6.95
N ILE A 99 1.78 -1.03 5.62
CA ILE A 99 1.12 -0.11 4.69
C ILE A 99 0.35 -0.92 3.64
N VAL A 100 -0.91 -0.54 3.40
CA VAL A 100 -1.67 -1.00 2.24
C VAL A 100 -2.04 0.21 1.39
N LEU A 101 -1.76 0.15 0.09
CA LEU A 101 -2.20 1.14 -0.88
C LEU A 101 -3.37 0.57 -1.68
N LEU A 102 -4.43 1.35 -1.81
CA LEU A 102 -5.59 1.01 -2.63
C LEU A 102 -5.65 1.91 -3.85
N PHE A 103 -5.76 1.32 -5.03
CA PHE A 103 -5.98 2.04 -6.28
C PHE A 103 -7.40 1.76 -6.78
N SER A 104 -8.30 2.72 -6.55
CA SER A 104 -9.67 2.67 -7.09
C SER A 104 -9.69 3.38 -8.44
N ILE A 105 -9.73 2.62 -9.52
CA ILE A 105 -9.51 3.10 -10.88
C ILE A 105 -10.83 3.11 -11.66
N LEU A 106 -11.17 4.26 -12.26
CA LEU A 106 -12.29 4.37 -13.20
C LEU A 106 -11.77 4.70 -14.59
N ALA A 107 -11.57 3.66 -15.39
CA ALA A 107 -10.88 3.77 -16.69
C ALA A 107 -11.57 4.68 -17.69
N ALA A 108 -12.90 4.62 -17.77
CA ALA A 108 -13.67 5.47 -18.69
C ALA A 108 -13.53 6.97 -18.40
N ALA A 109 -13.24 7.33 -17.15
CA ALA A 109 -13.08 8.72 -16.71
C ALA A 109 -11.60 9.11 -16.52
N GLN A 110 -10.67 8.18 -16.74
CA GLN A 110 -9.24 8.35 -16.45
C GLN A 110 -8.94 8.89 -15.04
N THR A 111 -9.70 8.40 -14.04
CA THR A 111 -9.51 8.82 -12.64
C THR A 111 -8.95 7.68 -11.79
N ILE A 112 -8.04 8.02 -10.89
CA ILE A 112 -7.48 7.11 -9.89
C ILE A 112 -7.68 7.75 -8.51
N HIS A 113 -8.39 7.05 -7.64
CA HIS A 113 -8.47 7.39 -6.22
C HIS A 113 -7.52 6.48 -5.44
N LEU A 114 -6.50 7.07 -4.84
CA LEU A 114 -5.49 6.39 -4.04
C LEU A 114 -5.78 6.57 -2.56
N GLU A 115 -5.75 5.48 -1.80
CA GLU A 115 -5.79 5.53 -0.34
C GLU A 115 -4.56 4.84 0.26
N LYS A 116 -4.00 5.43 1.32
CA LYS A 116 -3.01 4.78 2.19
C LYS A 116 -3.69 4.32 3.47
N TRP A 117 -3.49 3.05 3.82
CA TRP A 117 -4.06 2.42 5.01
C TRP A 117 -2.96 1.86 5.91
N GLU A 118 -3.11 2.10 7.20
CA GLU A 118 -2.17 1.66 8.23
C GLU A 118 -2.93 1.28 9.51
N ILE A 119 -2.30 0.50 10.40
CA ILE A 119 -2.83 0.33 11.75
C ILE A 119 -2.50 1.59 12.57
N MET A 120 -3.54 2.25 13.07
CA MET A 120 -3.41 3.42 13.93
C MET A 120 -4.00 3.16 15.32
N SER A 121 -3.39 3.77 16.34
CA SER A 121 -3.98 3.83 17.67
C SER A 121 -5.04 4.94 17.70
N VAL A 122 -6.31 4.57 17.81
CA VAL A 122 -7.44 5.51 17.80
C VAL A 122 -8.21 5.45 19.12
N PRO A 123 -8.84 6.54 19.57
CA PRO A 123 -9.68 6.53 20.76
C PRO A 123 -10.74 5.43 20.69
N ASN A 124 -10.83 4.63 21.74
CA ASN A 124 -11.88 3.64 21.89
C ASN A 124 -13.17 4.36 22.31
N LEU A 125 -14.14 4.47 21.40
CA LEU A 125 -15.44 5.10 21.73
C LEU A 125 -16.37 4.16 22.53
N GLN A 126 -15.97 2.89 22.71
CA GLN A 126 -16.74 1.86 23.42
C GLN A 126 -16.03 1.41 24.71
N VAL A 127 -15.46 2.37 25.47
CA VAL A 127 -14.90 2.07 26.79
C VAL A 127 -16.02 1.59 27.71
N THR A 128 -15.87 0.37 28.21
CA THR A 128 -16.79 -0.23 29.18
C THR A 128 -16.00 -0.79 30.36
N ARG A 129 -16.66 -1.13 31.47
CA ARG A 129 -16.01 -1.81 32.60
C ARG A 129 -15.27 -3.10 32.21
N LEU A 130 -15.73 -3.78 31.16
CA LEU A 130 -15.13 -5.01 30.63
C LEU A 130 -14.02 -4.75 29.60
N HIS A 131 -14.00 -3.57 28.98
CA HIS A 131 -12.97 -3.14 28.02
C HIS A 131 -12.48 -1.73 28.40
N PRO A 132 -11.61 -1.62 29.43
CA PRO A 132 -11.19 -0.33 29.98
C PRO A 132 -10.14 0.38 29.12
N HIS A 133 -9.65 -0.24 28.05
CA HIS A 133 -8.58 0.32 27.22
C HIS A 133 -9.08 1.55 26.45
N PRO A 134 -8.48 2.74 26.68
CA PRO A 134 -8.94 3.99 26.07
C PRO A 134 -8.57 4.12 24.59
N PHE A 135 -7.72 3.23 24.07
CA PHE A 135 -7.31 3.20 22.68
C PHE A 135 -7.39 1.78 22.12
N VAL A 136 -7.66 1.69 20.82
CA VAL A 136 -7.65 0.44 20.05
C VAL A 136 -6.80 0.61 18.80
N MET A 137 -6.16 -0.47 18.37
CA MET A 137 -5.41 -0.52 17.13
C MET A 137 -6.37 -0.89 16.00
N THR A 138 -6.54 0.02 15.03
CA THR A 138 -7.56 -0.11 14.00
C THR A 138 -6.98 0.22 12.62
N PRO A 139 -7.26 -0.58 11.58
CA PRO A 139 -6.97 -0.20 10.20
C PRO A 139 -7.66 1.11 9.85
N THR A 140 -6.86 2.12 9.50
CA THR A 140 -7.32 3.48 9.29
C THR A 140 -6.74 4.00 7.99
N GLN A 141 -7.57 4.69 7.19
CA GLN A 141 -7.10 5.47 6.06
C GLN A 141 -6.30 6.67 6.59
N THR A 142 -5.01 6.71 6.36
CA THR A 142 -4.10 7.75 6.87
C THR A 142 -3.79 8.82 5.85
N ASP A 143 -4.04 8.56 4.56
CA ASP A 143 -3.79 9.50 3.47
C ASP A 143 -4.67 9.18 2.26
N GLN A 144 -4.86 10.16 1.37
CA GLN A 144 -5.52 9.96 0.08
C GLN A 144 -5.03 10.95 -0.98
N VAL A 145 -5.02 10.49 -2.23
CA VAL A 145 -4.76 11.32 -3.40
C VAL A 145 -5.79 11.01 -4.48
N ASP A 146 -6.43 12.04 -5.01
CA ASP A 146 -7.35 11.95 -6.14
C ASP A 146 -6.64 12.44 -7.40
N ILE A 147 -6.47 11.54 -8.38
CA ILE A 147 -5.86 11.88 -9.65
C ILE A 147 -6.95 11.93 -10.71
N VAL A 148 -7.17 13.13 -11.24
CA VAL A 148 -8.06 13.39 -12.38
C VAL A 148 -7.20 14.04 -13.44
N GLN A 149 -6.84 13.29 -14.48
CA GLN A 149 -5.87 13.74 -15.47
C GLN A 149 -6.15 15.18 -15.96
N PRO A 150 -5.12 16.06 -16.03
CA PRO A 150 -3.70 15.82 -15.70
C PRO A 150 -3.32 16.17 -14.25
N ILE A 151 -4.27 16.31 -13.33
CA ILE A 151 -4.07 16.94 -12.01
C ILE A 151 -4.13 15.90 -10.89
N ALA A 152 -3.08 15.81 -10.09
CA ALA A 152 -3.13 15.10 -8.81
C ALA A 152 -3.56 16.05 -7.67
N ALA A 153 -4.81 15.92 -7.22
CA ALA A 153 -5.35 16.61 -6.06
C ALA A 153 -5.06 15.81 -4.77
N GLY A 154 -4.66 16.50 -3.70
CA GLY A 154 -4.24 15.86 -2.43
C GLY A 154 -2.73 15.88 -2.18
N GLY A 155 -1.93 16.22 -3.20
CA GLY A 155 -0.50 16.49 -3.03
C GLY A 155 0.39 15.28 -3.30
N ALA A 156 1.34 15.04 -2.41
CA ALA A 156 2.33 13.97 -2.51
C ALA A 156 1.97 12.81 -1.56
N LEU A 157 2.18 11.57 -2.00
CA LEU A 157 2.05 10.39 -1.14
C LEU A 157 3.40 10.09 -0.49
N THR A 158 3.42 9.98 0.83
CA THR A 158 4.63 9.64 1.60
C THR A 158 4.51 8.25 2.23
N LEU A 159 5.51 7.39 1.98
CA LEU A 159 5.66 6.09 2.62
C LEU A 159 6.80 6.15 3.64
N ASP A 160 6.49 5.81 4.90
CA ASP A 160 7.46 5.90 5.99
C ASP A 160 8.57 4.84 5.84
N PHE A 161 9.82 5.28 5.84
CA PHE A 161 10.98 4.41 5.65
C PHE A 161 10.99 3.25 6.65
N ALA A 162 10.79 3.54 7.93
CA ALA A 162 10.85 2.54 8.98
C ALA A 162 9.75 1.48 8.87
N LYS A 163 8.58 1.84 8.30
CA LYS A 163 7.49 0.89 8.04
C LYS A 163 7.81 -0.03 6.87
N ILE A 164 8.49 0.48 5.84
CA ILE A 164 8.90 -0.33 4.69
C ILE A 164 10.09 -1.24 5.02
N PHE A 165 11.15 -0.69 5.60
CA PHE A 165 12.44 -1.37 5.77
C PHE A 165 12.67 -2.00 7.15
N LEU A 166 11.75 -1.79 8.11
CA LEU A 166 11.81 -2.31 9.48
C LEU A 166 13.06 -1.89 10.25
N ARG A 167 13.60 -0.70 9.93
CA ARG A 167 14.73 -0.07 10.62
C ARG A 167 14.71 1.44 10.41
N GLN A 168 15.43 2.17 11.24
CA GLN A 168 15.62 3.61 11.03
C GLN A 168 16.53 3.87 9.82
N PRO A 169 16.33 5.01 9.12
CA PRO A 169 17.26 5.44 8.08
C PRO A 169 18.64 5.74 8.70
N VAL A 170 19.71 5.50 7.95
CA VAL A 170 21.07 5.84 8.36
C VAL A 170 21.20 7.35 8.48
N GLN A 171 21.53 7.84 9.68
CA GLN A 171 21.69 9.26 9.95
C GLN A 171 22.80 9.87 9.07
N GLY A 172 22.49 10.97 8.39
CA GLY A 172 23.41 11.64 7.46
C GLY A 172 23.60 10.91 6.13
N GLY A 173 22.87 9.83 5.87
CA GLY A 173 22.83 9.12 4.60
C GLY A 173 21.77 9.67 3.64
N LEU A 174 21.58 8.95 2.53
CA LEU A 174 20.55 9.24 1.51
C LEU A 174 19.18 8.61 1.82
N GLU A 175 19.10 7.83 2.89
CA GLU A 175 17.89 7.10 3.27
C GLU A 175 16.86 8.03 3.91
N GLY A 176 15.61 7.89 3.50
CA GLY A 176 14.50 8.67 4.03
C GLY A 176 13.16 8.10 3.56
N ASN A 177 12.08 8.77 3.94
CA ASN A 177 10.76 8.40 3.48
C ASN A 177 10.70 8.40 1.95
N ILE A 178 9.95 7.46 1.39
CA ILE A 178 9.74 7.40 -0.06
C ILE A 178 8.60 8.35 -0.38
N ILE A 179 8.90 9.41 -1.11
CA ILE A 179 7.94 10.45 -1.48
C ILE A 179 7.61 10.28 -2.96
N PHE A 180 6.34 10.02 -3.25
CA PHE A 180 5.74 10.16 -4.57
C PHE A 180 5.19 11.58 -4.64
N THR A 181 5.94 12.46 -5.28
CA THR A 181 5.55 13.84 -5.53
C THR A 181 4.30 13.89 -6.42
N THR A 182 3.64 15.05 -6.46
CA THR A 182 2.52 15.29 -7.39
C THR A 182 2.92 14.94 -8.84
N LEU A 183 4.13 15.32 -9.26
CA LEU A 183 4.64 14.99 -10.59
C LEU A 183 4.80 13.48 -10.80
N ASP A 184 5.37 12.75 -9.83
CA ASP A 184 5.51 11.29 -9.92
C ASP A 184 4.15 10.61 -10.09
N LEU A 185 3.12 11.12 -9.39
CA LEU A 185 1.76 10.56 -9.44
C LEU A 185 1.03 10.93 -10.75
N GLU A 186 1.29 12.10 -11.30
CA GLU A 186 0.78 12.52 -12.62
C GLU A 186 1.43 11.71 -13.75
N GLU A 187 2.75 11.50 -13.70
CA GLU A 187 3.48 10.64 -14.64
C GLU A 187 3.02 9.19 -14.54
N TRP A 188 2.91 8.64 -13.32
CA TRP A 188 2.35 7.31 -13.10
C TRP A 188 0.94 7.18 -13.70
N ALA A 189 0.05 8.14 -13.45
CA ALA A 189 -1.29 8.10 -13.99
C ALA A 189 -1.34 8.30 -15.51
N HIS A 190 -0.32 8.92 -16.11
CA HIS A 190 -0.16 8.98 -17.57
C HIS A 190 0.23 7.61 -18.14
N ASP A 191 1.09 6.87 -17.47
CA ASP A 191 1.49 5.53 -17.93
C ASP A 191 0.35 4.51 -17.84
N VAL A 192 -0.63 4.71 -16.95
CA VAL A 192 -1.79 3.81 -16.77
C VAL A 192 -2.76 3.78 -17.96
N TRP A 193 -2.83 4.84 -18.77
CA TRP A 193 -3.81 5.01 -19.86
C TRP A 193 -3.20 4.87 -21.25
#